data_AF-A0A3A9USA1-F1
#
_entry.id   AF-A0A3A9USA1-F1
#
_cell.length_a   1.000
_cell.length_b   1.000
_cell.length_c   1.000
_cell.angle_alpha   90.00
_cell.angle_beta   90.00
_cell.angle_gamma   90.00
#
_symmetry.space_group_name_H-M   'P 1'
#
loop_
_entity.id
_entity.type
_entity.pdbx_description
1 polymer ?
#
loop_
_entity_poly.entity_id
_entity_poly.type
_entity_poly.pdbx_seq_one_letter_code
_entity_poly.pdbx_strand_id
1 'polypeptide(L)'
;MGHQLSAIFVTYEMIESALQNIERLLLSVPTANIILVDNSPQEYKDKDIYKNTLERIPSKVTYLENDKNSRFTAYNLALTTVSSGRVVFRTDDDVFNESVTAKVATASWRGFAVTPHKFDGQLQVKRDHQRPLETCVFDHTFLKELLPFEDTASADWKLLKRAYDKQRPETFAEVILHKIGHGREMSA
;
A
#
# COMPACT_ATOMS: atom_id res chain seq x y z
N MET A 1 -14.27 18.69 -6.74
CA MET A 1 -13.09 18.74 -5.85
C MET A 1 -12.45 17.36 -5.90
N GLY A 2 -11.17 17.26 -6.25
CA GLY A 2 -10.49 15.96 -6.32
C GLY A 2 -10.36 15.34 -4.93
N HIS A 3 -10.53 14.03 -4.81
CA HIS A 3 -10.29 13.34 -3.54
C HIS A 3 -8.78 13.35 -3.24
N GLN A 4 -8.38 13.84 -2.07
CA GLN A 4 -7.00 13.74 -1.58
C GLN A 4 -6.63 12.26 -1.43
N LEU A 5 -5.44 11.85 -1.90
CA LEU A 5 -4.93 10.49 -1.76
C LEU A 5 -3.85 10.46 -0.68
N SER A 6 -3.99 9.56 0.28
CA SER A 6 -2.91 9.15 1.18
C SER A 6 -2.39 7.78 0.75
N ALA A 7 -1.09 7.68 0.53
CA ALA A 7 -0.44 6.42 0.18
C ALA A 7 0.52 6.01 1.28
N ILE A 8 0.32 4.80 1.79
CA ILE A 8 1.10 4.22 2.87
C ILE A 8 2.04 3.18 2.25
N PHE A 9 3.33 3.47 2.30
CA PHE A 9 4.41 2.58 1.91
C PHE A 9 4.98 1.93 3.16
N VAL A 10 5.17 0.62 3.13
CA VAL A 10 5.93 -0.10 4.14
C VAL A 10 7.15 -0.71 3.49
N THR A 11 8.31 -0.57 4.12
CA THR A 11 9.56 -1.15 3.65
C THR A 11 10.25 -1.98 4.72
N TYR A 12 11.00 -3.00 4.27
CA TYR A 12 11.91 -3.78 5.10
C TYR A 12 13.17 -4.09 4.28
N GLU A 13 14.30 -3.51 4.66
CA GLU A 13 15.60 -3.67 4.02
C GLU A 13 15.64 -3.33 2.51
N MET A 14 14.68 -2.57 1.99
CA MET A 14 14.62 -2.17 0.57
C MET A 14 14.22 -0.69 0.36
N ILE A 15 14.82 0.21 1.13
CA ILE A 15 14.46 1.65 1.13
C ILE A 15 14.57 2.30 -0.26
N GLU A 16 15.51 1.87 -1.10
CA GLU A 16 15.64 2.37 -2.48
C GLU A 16 14.44 2.01 -3.34
N SER A 17 13.93 0.79 -3.21
CA SER A 17 12.76 0.34 -3.97
C SER A 17 11.51 1.07 -3.51
N ALA A 18 11.38 1.28 -2.19
CA ALA A 18 10.33 2.12 -1.62
C ALA A 18 10.38 3.55 -2.20
N LEU A 19 11.56 4.18 -2.25
CA LEU A 19 11.73 5.51 -2.84
C LEU A 19 11.32 5.54 -4.32
N GLN A 20 11.72 4.54 -5.13
CA GLN A 20 11.31 4.46 -6.53
C GLN A 20 9.80 4.36 -6.69
N ASN A 21 9.12 3.57 -5.85
CA ASN A 21 7.67 3.45 -5.89
C ASN A 21 6.98 4.75 -5.43
N ILE A 22 7.54 5.47 -4.45
CA ILE A 22 7.08 6.80 -4.04
C ILE A 22 7.21 7.80 -5.21
N GLU A 23 8.36 7.83 -5.89
CA GLU A 23 8.60 8.71 -7.03
C GLU A 23 7.59 8.44 -8.16
N ARG A 24 7.35 7.16 -8.51
CA ARG A 24 6.34 6.76 -9.51
C ARG A 24 4.93 7.24 -9.15
N LEU A 25 4.54 7.13 -7.88
CA LEU A 25 3.25 7.62 -7.42
C LEU A 25 3.18 9.15 -7.51
N LEU A 26 4.22 9.86 -7.09
CA LEU A 26 4.25 11.32 -7.12
C LEU A 26 4.25 11.90 -8.53
N LEU A 27 4.74 11.16 -9.54
CA LEU A 27 4.57 11.53 -10.95
C LEU A 27 3.09 11.47 -11.39
N SER A 28 2.33 10.49 -10.88
CA SER A 28 0.93 10.28 -11.26
C SER A 28 -0.05 11.07 -10.40
N VAL A 29 0.29 11.30 -9.13
CA VAL A 29 -0.50 12.02 -8.13
C VAL A 29 0.40 12.97 -7.34
N PRO A 30 0.79 14.13 -7.93
CA PRO A 30 1.76 15.04 -7.30
C PRO A 30 1.37 15.57 -5.92
N THR A 31 0.06 15.63 -5.65
CA THR A 31 -0.54 16.13 -4.41
C THR A 31 -0.84 15.02 -3.39
N ALA A 32 -0.40 13.78 -3.63
CA ALA A 32 -0.60 12.70 -2.67
C ALA A 32 0.14 12.99 -1.35
N ASN A 33 -0.53 12.68 -0.24
CA ASN A 33 0.10 12.58 1.07
C ASN A 33 0.83 11.24 1.16
N ILE A 34 2.15 11.26 1.30
CA ILE A 34 2.95 10.04 1.32
C ILE A 34 3.39 9.77 2.75
N ILE A 35 3.16 8.54 3.19
CA ILE A 35 3.64 8.05 4.48
C ILE A 35 4.50 6.83 4.19
N LEU A 36 5.76 6.89 4.59
CA LEU A 36 6.70 5.77 4.50
C LEU A 36 6.98 5.28 5.91
N VAL A 37 6.67 4.00 6.16
CA VAL A 37 6.99 3.33 7.41
C VAL A 37 8.11 2.34 7.17
N ASP A 38 9.22 2.53 7.87
CA ASP A 38 10.38 1.65 7.78
C ASP A 38 10.40 0.66 8.95
N ASN A 39 10.32 -0.63 8.60
CA ASN A 39 10.41 -1.76 9.51
C ASN A 39 11.83 -2.34 9.59
N SER A 40 12.80 -1.73 8.92
CA SER A 40 14.17 -2.25 8.83
C SER A 40 14.87 -2.24 10.19
N PRO A 41 15.69 -3.25 10.48
CA PRO A 41 16.47 -3.30 11.71
C PRO A 41 17.64 -2.31 11.65
N GLN A 42 18.21 -1.97 12.80
CA GLN A 42 19.29 -0.96 12.89
C GLN A 42 20.51 -1.33 12.03
N GLU A 43 20.83 -2.62 11.93
CA GLU A 43 21.93 -3.13 11.13
C GLU A 43 21.80 -2.78 9.64
N TYR A 44 20.56 -2.70 9.12
CA TYR A 44 20.31 -2.21 7.77
C TYR A 44 20.46 -0.69 7.69
N LYS A 45 19.96 0.03 8.69
CA LYS A 45 20.01 1.49 8.75
C LYS A 45 21.43 2.04 8.86
N ASP A 46 22.36 1.25 9.35
CA ASP A 46 23.77 1.61 9.43
C ASP A 46 24.49 1.57 8.07
N LYS A 47 23.91 0.92 7.05
CA LYS A 47 24.49 0.81 5.70
C LYS A 47 24.44 2.14 4.96
N ASP A 48 25.49 2.43 4.17
CA ASP A 48 25.57 3.66 3.37
C ASP A 48 24.40 3.81 2.39
N ILE A 49 23.97 2.69 1.80
CA ILE A 49 22.83 2.68 0.87
C ILE A 49 21.56 3.22 1.51
N TYR A 50 21.33 2.88 2.79
CA TYR A 50 20.20 3.39 3.54
C TYR A 50 20.33 4.88 3.80
N LYS A 51 21.47 5.31 4.37
CA LYS A 51 21.73 6.70 4.72
C LYS A 51 21.62 7.62 3.51
N ASN A 52 22.25 7.25 2.40
CA ASN A 52 22.20 7.99 1.13
C ASN A 52 20.78 8.06 0.55
N THR A 53 19.98 7.00 0.72
CA THR A 53 18.59 6.99 0.25
C THR A 53 17.69 7.85 1.12
N LEU A 54 17.88 7.81 2.44
CA LEU A 54 17.11 8.59 3.40
C LEU A 54 17.24 10.10 3.12
N GLU A 55 18.44 10.57 2.77
CA GLU A 55 18.69 11.97 2.38
C GLU A 55 17.94 12.40 1.11
N ARG A 56 17.58 11.45 0.25
CA ARG A 56 16.84 11.69 -1.00
C ARG A 56 15.33 11.62 -0.85
N ILE A 57 14.81 11.15 0.28
CA ILE A 57 13.37 11.10 0.51
C ILE A 57 12.81 12.52 0.44
N PRO A 58 11.79 12.79 -0.41
CA PRO A 58 11.22 14.12 -0.52
C PRO A 58 10.71 14.61 0.83
N SER A 59 10.98 15.87 1.17
CA SER A 59 10.58 16.47 2.46
C SER A 59 9.08 16.47 2.75
N LYS A 60 8.25 16.26 1.73
CA LYS A 60 6.78 16.09 1.86
C LYS A 60 6.35 14.68 2.28
N VAL A 61 7.27 13.71 2.35
CA VAL A 61 7.00 12.36 2.82
C VAL A 61 7.05 12.35 4.35
N THR A 62 6.00 11.86 4.98
CA THR A 62 6.02 11.55 6.41
C THR A 62 6.77 10.24 6.60
N TYR A 63 8.00 10.32 7.12
CA TYR A 63 8.81 9.14 7.45
C TYR A 63 8.55 8.71 8.89
N LEU A 64 8.21 7.44 9.09
CA LEU A 64 7.94 6.83 10.40
C LEU A 64 8.81 5.60 10.58
N GLU A 65 9.38 5.44 11.77
CA GLU A 65 10.10 4.23 12.13
C GLU A 65 9.19 3.29 12.92
N ASN A 66 9.32 2.00 12.64
CA ASN A 66 8.63 0.95 13.38
C ASN A 66 9.63 -0.17 13.71
N ASP A 67 9.79 -0.44 14.99
CA ASP A 67 10.76 -1.42 15.53
C ASP A 67 10.29 -2.88 15.38
N LYS A 68 9.03 -3.09 14.99
CA LYS A 68 8.45 -4.42 14.75
C LYS A 68 8.41 -4.73 13.27
N ASN A 69 8.99 -5.86 12.87
CA ASN A 69 8.83 -6.39 11.52
C ASN A 69 7.42 -7.00 11.30
N SER A 70 6.40 -6.12 11.30
CA SER A 70 5.02 -6.43 10.99
C SER A 70 4.45 -5.33 10.10
N ARG A 71 4.13 -5.70 8.86
CA ARG A 71 3.48 -4.81 7.90
C ARG A 71 2.15 -4.26 8.42
N PHE A 72 1.42 -5.04 9.21
CA PHE A 72 0.11 -4.63 9.75
C PHE A 72 0.26 -3.66 10.92
N THR A 73 1.27 -3.83 11.76
CA THR A 73 1.63 -2.83 12.78
C THR A 73 2.03 -1.51 12.11
N ALA A 74 2.84 -1.57 11.06
CA ALA A 74 3.25 -0.40 10.29
C ALA A 74 2.06 0.33 9.64
N TYR A 75 1.12 -0.42 9.03
CA TYR A 75 -0.11 0.18 8.50
C TYR A 75 -0.96 0.85 9.59
N ASN A 76 -1.15 0.19 10.75
CA ASN A 76 -1.88 0.79 11.87
C ASN A 76 -1.21 2.09 12.35
N LEU A 77 0.12 2.12 12.46
CA LEU A 77 0.90 3.31 12.82
C LEU A 77 0.67 4.45 11.81
N ALA A 78 0.85 4.18 10.52
CA ALA A 78 0.66 5.17 9.46
C ALA A 78 -0.77 5.74 9.45
N LEU A 79 -1.78 4.90 9.66
CA LEU A 79 -3.18 5.30 9.63
C LEU A 79 -3.56 6.29 10.74
N THR A 80 -2.77 6.38 11.82
CA THR A 80 -2.97 7.44 12.85
C THR A 80 -2.73 8.85 12.31
N THR A 81 -1.98 8.99 11.21
CA THR A 81 -1.64 10.27 10.57
C THR A 81 -2.59 10.67 9.44
N VAL A 82 -3.44 9.73 8.98
CA VAL A 82 -4.39 9.96 7.89
C VAL A 82 -5.67 10.59 8.45
N SER A 83 -6.09 11.71 7.91
CA SER A 83 -7.27 12.45 8.38
C SER A 83 -8.51 12.30 7.49
N SER A 84 -8.32 12.15 6.17
CA SER A 84 -9.42 12.08 5.20
C SER A 84 -8.97 11.57 3.83
N GLY A 85 -9.92 11.43 2.90
CA GLY A 85 -9.64 11.15 1.49
C GLY A 85 -9.61 9.67 1.13
N ARG A 86 -8.85 9.33 0.09
CA ARG A 86 -8.60 7.94 -0.33
C ARG A 86 -7.33 7.41 0.32
N VAL A 87 -7.30 6.11 0.59
CA VAL A 87 -6.13 5.42 1.16
C VAL A 87 -5.72 4.26 0.27
N VAL A 88 -4.43 4.15 -0.01
CA VAL A 88 -3.82 3.01 -0.70
C VAL A 88 -2.63 2.48 0.08
N PHE A 89 -2.39 1.19 -0.05
CA PHE A 89 -1.29 0.47 0.59
C PHE A 89 -0.30 0.01 -0.47
N ARG A 90 0.99 0.11 -0.15
CA ARG A 90 2.10 -0.20 -1.03
C ARG A 90 3.19 -0.93 -0.26
N THR A 91 3.82 -1.87 -0.94
CA THR A 91 5.05 -2.52 -0.50
C THR A 91 6.21 -2.06 -1.37
N ASP A 92 7.42 -2.32 -0.89
CA ASP A 92 8.67 -2.00 -1.56
C ASP A 92 9.04 -3.02 -2.65
N ASP A 93 8.49 -4.22 -2.61
CA ASP A 93 8.82 -5.36 -3.49
C ASP A 93 7.94 -5.50 -4.75
N ASP A 94 6.80 -4.83 -4.77
CA ASP A 94 5.84 -4.88 -5.88
C ASP A 94 5.99 -3.67 -6.83
N VAL A 95 5.51 -3.83 -8.08
CA VAL A 95 5.41 -2.74 -9.05
C VAL A 95 3.97 -2.29 -9.23
N PHE A 96 3.76 -0.97 -9.25
CA PHE A 96 2.43 -0.36 -9.30
C PHE A 96 2.26 0.53 -10.53
N ASN A 97 1.11 0.41 -11.20
CA ASN A 97 0.68 1.34 -12.22
C ASN A 97 -0.08 2.51 -11.59
N GLU A 98 0.66 3.55 -11.20
CA GLU A 98 0.11 4.66 -10.43
C GLU A 98 -0.77 5.60 -11.26
N SER A 99 -0.71 5.53 -12.59
CA SER A 99 -1.70 6.21 -13.45
C SER A 99 -3.11 5.63 -13.26
N VAL A 100 -3.21 4.31 -13.03
CA VAL A 100 -4.47 3.65 -12.70
C VAL A 100 -4.90 4.00 -11.29
N THR A 101 -3.98 4.04 -10.32
CA THR A 101 -4.27 4.53 -8.97
C THR A 101 -4.88 5.93 -9.00
N ALA A 102 -4.30 6.86 -9.76
CA ALA A 102 -4.81 8.21 -9.92
C ALA A 102 -6.24 8.22 -10.48
N LYS A 103 -6.48 7.42 -11.53
CA LYS A 103 -7.82 7.26 -12.13
C LYS A 103 -8.84 6.72 -11.13
N VAL A 104 -8.50 5.67 -10.39
CA VAL A 104 -9.39 5.05 -9.41
C VAL A 104 -9.66 6.00 -8.24
N ALA A 105 -8.63 6.67 -7.71
CA ALA A 105 -8.77 7.57 -6.57
C ALA A 105 -9.65 8.80 -6.85
N THR A 106 -9.65 9.28 -8.10
CA THR A 106 -10.44 10.45 -8.53
C THR A 106 -11.85 10.11 -9.01
N ALA A 107 -12.15 8.83 -9.23
CA ALA A 107 -13.48 8.37 -9.63
C ALA A 107 -14.50 8.46 -8.48
N SER A 108 -15.78 8.56 -8.86
CA SER A 108 -16.90 8.63 -7.94
C SER A 108 -17.36 7.23 -7.51
N TRP A 109 -17.01 6.83 -6.30
CA TRP A 109 -17.47 5.60 -5.64
C TRP A 109 -17.42 5.76 -4.11
N ARG A 110 -18.05 4.85 -3.38
CA ARG A 110 -18.12 4.86 -1.91
C ARG A 110 -17.51 3.60 -1.31
N GLY A 111 -16.96 3.76 -0.11
CA GLY A 111 -16.36 2.71 0.71
C GLY A 111 -15.04 2.17 0.18
N PHE A 112 -15.02 1.34 -0.87
CA PHE A 112 -13.77 0.90 -1.48
C PHE A 112 -13.94 0.48 -2.95
N ALA A 113 -12.84 0.58 -3.69
CA ALA A 113 -12.70 0.14 -5.06
C ALA A 113 -11.62 -0.95 -5.17
N VAL A 114 -11.78 -1.83 -6.15
CA VAL A 114 -10.86 -2.95 -6.40
C VAL A 114 -10.47 -3.05 -7.87
N THR A 115 -9.25 -3.54 -8.10
CA THR A 115 -8.72 -3.80 -9.45
C THR A 115 -8.24 -5.24 -9.60
N PRO A 116 -8.15 -5.80 -10.82
CA PRO A 116 -7.32 -6.96 -11.09
C PRO A 116 -5.85 -6.71 -10.72
N HIS A 117 -5.07 -7.79 -10.62
CA HIS A 117 -3.61 -7.74 -10.52
C HIS A 117 -2.96 -8.70 -11.50
N LYS A 118 -1.66 -8.54 -11.74
CA LYS A 118 -0.84 -9.55 -12.40
C LYS A 118 0.04 -10.26 -11.38
N PHE A 119 0.14 -11.58 -11.49
CA PHE A 119 1.09 -12.42 -10.77
C PHE A 119 1.90 -13.18 -11.82
N ASP A 120 3.22 -12.97 -11.86
CA ASP A 120 4.11 -13.52 -12.89
C ASP A 120 3.60 -13.27 -14.33
N GLY A 121 3.14 -12.03 -14.56
CA GLY A 121 2.59 -11.59 -15.85
C GLY A 121 1.17 -12.07 -16.15
N GLN A 122 0.64 -13.04 -15.40
CA GLN A 122 -0.70 -13.58 -15.60
C GLN A 122 -1.77 -12.74 -14.89
N LEU A 123 -2.85 -12.42 -15.62
CA LEU A 123 -3.96 -11.64 -15.08
C LEU A 123 -4.77 -12.45 -14.07
N GLN A 124 -4.95 -11.88 -12.89
CA GLN A 124 -5.73 -12.44 -11.79
C GLN A 124 -6.95 -11.55 -11.51
N VAL A 125 -8.14 -12.09 -11.80
CA VAL A 125 -9.42 -11.39 -11.59
C VAL A 125 -10.17 -12.04 -10.43
N LYS A 126 -9.86 -11.61 -9.20
CA LYS A 126 -10.57 -12.09 -8.01
C LYS A 126 -11.85 -11.31 -7.77
N ARG A 127 -12.94 -11.99 -7.41
CA ARG A 127 -14.25 -11.34 -7.12
C ARG A 127 -14.60 -11.34 -5.63
N ASP A 128 -13.67 -11.79 -4.80
CA ASP A 128 -13.83 -11.97 -3.36
C ASP A 128 -12.75 -11.22 -2.56
N HIS A 129 -12.81 -11.39 -1.24
CA HIS A 129 -11.90 -10.78 -0.27
C HIS A 129 -10.49 -11.38 -0.29
N GLN A 130 -10.25 -12.51 -0.95
CA GLN A 130 -8.95 -13.20 -0.94
C GLN A 130 -7.98 -12.58 -1.96
N ARG A 131 -7.85 -11.25 -1.97
CA ARG A 131 -7.04 -10.48 -2.92
C ARG A 131 -5.93 -9.71 -2.19
N PRO A 132 -4.84 -9.33 -2.87
CA PRO A 132 -3.83 -8.47 -2.27
C PRO A 132 -4.46 -7.13 -1.89
N LEU A 133 -4.14 -6.64 -0.69
CA LEU A 133 -4.64 -5.37 -0.16
C LEU A 133 -4.29 -4.21 -1.09
N GLU A 134 -3.14 -4.29 -1.75
CA GLU A 134 -2.56 -3.26 -2.61
C GLU A 134 -3.35 -3.10 -3.93
N THR A 135 -4.28 -4.01 -4.24
CA THR A 135 -5.26 -3.89 -5.33
C THR A 135 -6.48 -3.04 -4.98
N CYS A 136 -6.56 -2.56 -3.74
CA CYS A 136 -7.72 -1.86 -3.22
C CYS A 136 -7.41 -0.37 -3.01
N VAL A 137 -8.40 0.47 -3.26
CA VAL A 137 -8.40 1.89 -2.88
C VAL A 137 -9.57 2.09 -1.93
N PHE A 138 -9.30 2.59 -0.73
CA PHE A 138 -10.33 2.78 0.29
C PHE A 138 -10.74 4.24 0.42
N ASP A 139 -12.01 4.48 0.70
CA ASP A 139 -12.44 5.70 1.36
C ASP A 139 -11.98 5.66 2.83
N HIS A 140 -11.37 6.74 3.31
CA HIS A 140 -10.81 6.78 4.66
C HIS A 140 -11.87 6.57 5.74
N THR A 141 -13.04 7.20 5.63
CA THR A 141 -14.11 7.06 6.63
C THR A 141 -14.59 5.63 6.71
N PHE A 142 -14.78 4.98 5.56
CA PHE A 142 -15.13 3.56 5.51
C PHE A 142 -14.03 2.67 6.08
N LEU A 143 -12.76 2.91 5.73
CA LEU A 143 -11.63 2.15 6.23
C LEU A 143 -11.56 2.19 7.77
N LYS A 144 -11.82 3.34 8.39
CA LYS A 144 -11.82 3.48 9.86
C LYS A 144 -12.80 2.55 10.57
N GLU A 145 -13.92 2.21 9.93
CA GLU A 145 -14.88 1.24 10.49
C GLU A 145 -14.39 -0.21 10.45
N LEU A 146 -13.35 -0.49 9.65
CA LEU A 146 -12.75 -1.80 9.49
C LEU A 146 -11.49 -1.98 10.35
N LEU A 147 -10.91 -0.89 10.83
CA LEU A 147 -9.65 -0.90 11.57
C LEU A 147 -9.86 -1.29 13.04
N PRO A 148 -8.80 -1.74 13.74
CA PRO A 148 -7.42 -1.90 13.27
C PRO A 148 -7.19 -3.15 12.39
N PHE A 149 -6.03 -3.20 11.74
CA PHE A 149 -5.48 -4.48 11.27
C PHE A 149 -5.11 -5.35 12.47
N GLU A 150 -5.40 -6.64 12.39
CA GLU A 150 -4.90 -7.63 13.33
C GLU A 150 -3.41 -7.89 13.09
N ASP A 151 -2.65 -8.20 14.14
CA ASP A 151 -1.24 -8.59 14.02
C ASP A 151 -1.11 -10.11 13.86
N THR A 152 -1.71 -10.64 12.77
CA THR A 152 -1.72 -12.07 12.47
C THR A 152 -1.55 -12.31 10.97
N ALA A 153 -1.15 -13.54 10.60
CA ALA A 153 -1.17 -13.95 9.20
C ALA A 153 -2.56 -13.72 8.57
N SER A 154 -2.56 -13.28 7.31
CA SER A 154 -3.79 -12.99 6.53
C SER A 154 -4.69 -11.89 7.11
N ALA A 155 -4.14 -10.97 7.91
CA ALA A 155 -4.92 -9.85 8.45
C ALA A 155 -5.47 -8.91 7.36
N ASP A 156 -4.81 -8.83 6.21
CA ASP A 156 -5.35 -8.20 5.00
C ASP A 156 -6.65 -8.86 4.55
N TRP A 157 -6.68 -10.19 4.41
CA TRP A 157 -7.90 -10.92 4.03
C TRP A 157 -9.01 -10.79 5.08
N LYS A 158 -8.68 -10.73 6.37
CA LYS A 158 -9.67 -10.48 7.43
C LYS A 158 -10.26 -9.07 7.34
N LEU A 159 -9.43 -8.05 7.11
CA LEU A 159 -9.91 -6.68 6.88
C LEU A 159 -10.77 -6.59 5.62
N LEU A 160 -10.34 -7.22 4.52
CA LEU A 160 -11.11 -7.28 3.28
C LEU A 160 -12.41 -8.05 3.46
N LYS A 161 -12.42 -9.14 4.23
CA LYS A 161 -13.67 -9.85 4.54
C LYS A 161 -14.67 -8.91 5.21
N ARG A 162 -14.25 -8.16 6.24
CA ARG A 162 -15.09 -7.14 6.89
C ARG A 162 -15.58 -6.07 5.90
N ALA A 163 -14.75 -5.66 4.94
CA ALA A 163 -15.12 -4.71 3.89
C ALA A 163 -16.23 -5.27 2.98
N TYR A 164 -16.04 -6.49 2.46
CA TYR A 164 -17.00 -7.18 1.58
C TYR A 164 -18.31 -7.53 2.30
N ASP A 165 -18.26 -7.85 3.59
CA ASP A 165 -19.46 -8.09 4.41
C ASP A 165 -20.29 -6.80 4.59
N LYS A 166 -19.65 -5.62 4.63
CA LYS A 166 -20.32 -4.32 4.76
C LYS A 166 -20.92 -3.81 3.44
N GLN A 167 -20.19 -3.94 2.34
CA GLN A 167 -20.68 -3.50 1.02
C GLN A 167 -19.91 -4.13 -0.13
N ARG A 168 -20.51 -4.11 -1.33
CA ARG A 168 -19.81 -4.47 -2.57
C ARG A 168 -18.82 -3.36 -2.97
N PRO A 169 -17.62 -3.72 -3.46
CA PRO A 169 -16.69 -2.72 -4.00
C PRO A 169 -17.10 -2.22 -5.37
N GLU A 170 -16.65 -1.01 -5.70
CA GLU A 170 -16.57 -0.58 -7.10
C GLU A 170 -15.45 -1.36 -7.82
N THR A 171 -15.68 -1.81 -9.04
CA THR A 171 -14.73 -2.66 -9.77
C THR A 171 -14.20 -1.94 -11.01
N PHE A 172 -12.88 -1.84 -11.12
CA PHE A 172 -12.19 -1.31 -12.30
C PHE A 172 -11.51 -2.44 -13.08
N ALA A 173 -11.37 -2.30 -14.39
CA ALA A 173 -10.83 -3.36 -15.25
C ALA A 173 -9.29 -3.30 -15.40
N GLU A 174 -8.72 -2.12 -15.15
CA GLU A 174 -7.28 -1.87 -15.27
C GLU A 174 -6.49 -2.46 -14.11
N VAL A 175 -5.22 -2.77 -14.34
CA VAL A 175 -4.34 -3.38 -13.33
C VAL A 175 -3.53 -2.30 -12.62
N ILE A 176 -3.64 -2.24 -11.29
CA ILE A 176 -2.73 -1.45 -10.44
C ILE A 176 -1.48 -2.27 -10.11
N LEU A 177 -1.65 -3.51 -9.65
CA LEU A 177 -0.57 -4.28 -9.03
C LEU A 177 0.04 -5.30 -9.99
N HIS A 178 1.37 -5.31 -10.07
CA HIS A 178 2.19 -6.32 -10.72
C HIS A 178 3.09 -6.98 -9.67
N LYS A 179 2.68 -8.16 -9.19
CA LYS A 179 3.49 -8.99 -8.30
C LYS A 179 4.43 -9.87 -9.10
N ILE A 180 5.66 -9.96 -8.62
CA ILE A 180 6.60 -11.00 -9.02
C ILE A 180 6.49 -12.11 -7.95
N GLY A 181 6.45 -13.37 -8.38
CA GLY A 181 6.54 -14.50 -7.48
C GLY A 181 7.86 -14.42 -6.73
N HIS A 182 7.81 -14.08 -5.44
CA HIS A 182 8.97 -14.30 -4.58
C HIS A 182 9.19 -15.80 -4.56
N GLY A 183 10.32 -16.24 -5.10
CA GLY A 183 10.80 -17.60 -4.91
C GLY A 183 10.96 -17.85 -3.41
N ARG A 184 9.90 -18.29 -2.76
CA ARG A 184 10.04 -19.15 -1.60
C ARG A 184 10.56 -20.45 -2.18
N GLU A 185 11.87 -20.59 -2.28
CA GLU A 185 12.44 -21.89 -1.99
C GLU A 185 11.94 -22.24 -0.58
N MET A 186 10.81 -22.94 -0.51
CA MET A 186 10.51 -23.71 0.67
C MET A 186 11.60 -24.77 0.68
N SER A 187 12.64 -24.55 1.48
CA SER A 187 13.55 -25.62 1.86
C SER A 187 12.68 -26.75 2.41
N ALA A 188 12.63 -27.84 1.64
CA ALA A 188 12.18 -29.14 2.13
C ALA A 188 13.12 -29.67 3.21
#